data_AF-J3EZX1-F1
#
_entry.id   AF-J3EZX1-F1
#
_cell.length_a   1.000
_cell.length_b   1.000
_cell.length_c   1.000
_cell.angle_alpha   90.00
_cell.angle_beta   90.00
_cell.angle_gamma   90.00
#
_symmetry.space_group_name_H-M   'P 1'
#
loop_
_entity.id
_entity.type
_entity.pdbx_description
1 polymer ?
#
loop_
_entity_poly.entity_id
_entity_poly.type
_entity_poly.pdbx_seq_one_letter_code
_entity_poly.pdbx_strand_id
1 'polypeptide(L)'
;MTRVAIVPLGDVAQEDLQTASDALEHVYGVNATVLGARPLPGVGDDAERDQYDVTALLEVALDDTEHAAEAVLGITNAEVSSRHRVLVSGSGSPDGGRAVLSTHRFGDSDYKRRSRIRRQAIKQVGHALGLDRCDGNCVMRSSSTVGELDRYPDRLCRTCHSALPRELTGDSEPVGGLSSPSTPTFAEWRRGVRDVVLAPLLWVYGARRWLPFAGRRLDSDSASVTPVEWAVAVVGLLLTPLFWLLGAVIRTPPSPGDPNSTSRSGDERTSSPRWRKRAP
;
A
#
# COMPACT_ATOMS: atom_id res chain seq x y z
N MET A 1 -7.71 -3.30 13.00
CA MET A 1 -6.64 -3.32 11.98
C MET A 1 -6.55 -4.73 11.49
N THR A 2 -6.72 -4.93 10.19
CA THR A 2 -6.69 -6.26 9.61
C THR A 2 -5.29 -6.85 9.68
N ARG A 3 -5.17 -8.03 10.31
CA ARG A 3 -3.90 -8.74 10.45
C ARG A 3 -3.74 -9.78 9.34
N VAL A 4 -2.68 -9.62 8.56
CA VAL A 4 -2.28 -10.58 7.53
C VAL A 4 -0.90 -11.14 7.89
N ALA A 5 -0.74 -12.45 7.79
CA ALA A 5 0.53 -13.13 8.01
C ALA A 5 1.02 -13.86 6.76
N ILE A 6 2.33 -13.90 6.56
CA ILE A 6 3.00 -14.70 5.53
C ILE A 6 3.81 -15.78 6.24
N VAL A 7 3.61 -17.04 5.85
CA VAL A 7 4.33 -18.19 6.42
C VAL A 7 5.16 -18.84 5.31
N PRO A 8 6.50 -18.80 5.37
CA PRO A 8 7.35 -19.57 4.47
C PRO A 8 7.19 -21.07 4.78
N LEU A 9 6.93 -21.88 3.75
CA LEU A 9 6.82 -23.33 3.83
C LEU A 9 7.97 -23.96 3.04
N GLY A 10 8.95 -24.50 3.76
CA GLY A 10 10.23 -24.94 3.21
C GLY A 10 11.20 -23.79 2.98
N ASP A 11 12.07 -23.94 1.98
CA ASP A 11 13.06 -22.93 1.62
C ASP A 11 12.49 -21.94 0.60
N VAL A 12 12.18 -20.72 1.06
CA VAL A 12 11.61 -19.66 0.23
C VAL A 12 12.54 -18.47 0.24
N ALA A 13 12.90 -17.99 -0.96
CA ALA A 13 13.77 -16.84 -1.10
C ALA A 13 13.17 -15.59 -0.41
N GLN A 14 14.00 -14.84 0.31
CA GLN A 14 13.57 -13.61 0.99
C GLN A 14 12.96 -12.58 0.02
N GLU A 15 13.45 -12.53 -1.22
CA GLU A 15 12.89 -11.65 -2.26
C GLU A 15 11.44 -12.00 -2.61
N ASP A 16 11.07 -13.30 -2.63
CA ASP A 16 9.71 -13.73 -2.91
C ASP A 16 8.76 -13.30 -1.76
N LEU A 17 9.21 -13.43 -0.51
CA LEU A 17 8.48 -12.99 0.68
C LEU A 17 8.28 -11.48 0.70
N GLN A 18 9.34 -10.70 0.43
CA GLN A 18 9.27 -9.25 0.36
C GLN A 18 8.33 -8.79 -0.77
N THR A 19 8.45 -9.41 -1.94
CA THR A 19 7.59 -9.10 -3.09
C THR A 19 6.11 -9.33 -2.78
N ALA A 20 5.79 -10.40 -2.04
CA ALA A 20 4.43 -10.66 -1.58
C ALA A 20 3.98 -9.60 -0.56
N SER A 21 4.80 -9.32 0.46
CA SER A 21 4.51 -8.30 1.49
C SER A 21 4.23 -6.93 0.88
N ASP A 22 5.11 -6.44 0.00
CA ASP A 22 4.97 -5.13 -0.66
C ASP A 22 3.69 -5.04 -1.49
N ALA A 23 3.30 -6.14 -2.16
CA ALA A 23 2.05 -6.18 -2.92
C ALA A 23 0.82 -6.12 -2.03
N LEU A 24 0.84 -6.78 -0.87
CA LEU A 24 -0.27 -6.74 0.08
C LEU A 24 -0.40 -5.37 0.73
N GLU A 25 0.71 -4.73 1.09
CA GLU A 25 0.70 -3.35 1.59
C GLU A 25 0.16 -2.40 0.53
N HIS A 26 0.61 -2.52 -0.72
CA HIS A 26 0.18 -1.64 -1.80
C HIS A 26 -1.32 -1.76 -2.15
N VAL A 27 -1.88 -2.98 -2.12
CA VAL A 27 -3.27 -3.22 -2.56
C VAL A 27 -4.28 -3.20 -1.42
N TYR A 28 -3.90 -3.70 -0.24
CA TYR A 28 -4.80 -3.79 0.92
C TYR A 28 -4.49 -2.77 2.01
N GLY A 29 -3.36 -2.06 1.95
CA GLY A 29 -2.94 -1.17 3.03
C GLY A 29 -2.53 -1.92 4.30
N VAL A 30 -2.22 -3.22 4.18
CA VAL A 30 -1.84 -4.07 5.32
C VAL A 30 -0.36 -4.40 5.26
N ASN A 31 0.37 -4.11 6.33
CA ASN A 31 1.71 -4.59 6.51
C ASN A 31 1.67 -6.05 7.00
N ALA A 32 2.04 -6.99 6.12
CA ALA A 32 1.96 -8.41 6.41
C ALA A 32 3.11 -8.83 7.34
N THR A 33 2.79 -9.56 8.41
CA THR A 33 3.82 -10.09 9.31
C THR A 33 4.40 -11.37 8.70
N VAL A 34 5.69 -11.38 8.39
CA VAL A 34 6.40 -12.59 7.96
C VAL A 34 6.77 -13.40 9.20
N LEU A 35 6.25 -14.61 9.28
CA LEU A 35 6.45 -15.53 10.40
C LEU A 35 7.66 -16.44 10.15
N GLY A 36 8.04 -17.22 11.17
CA GLY A 36 9.10 -18.21 11.05
C GLY A 36 8.79 -19.26 9.99
N ALA A 37 9.81 -19.66 9.22
CA ALA A 37 9.69 -20.71 8.24
C ALA A 37 9.28 -22.03 8.89
N ARG A 38 8.38 -22.77 8.23
CA ARG A 38 7.90 -24.07 8.68
C ARG A 38 8.36 -25.16 7.72
N PRO A 39 8.67 -26.36 8.21
CA PRO A 39 9.02 -27.47 7.32
C PRO A 39 7.83 -27.79 6.42
N LEU A 40 8.11 -28.26 5.21
CA LEU A 40 7.07 -28.86 4.39
C LEU A 40 6.54 -30.13 5.09
N PRO A 41 5.23 -30.44 4.98
CA PRO A 41 4.70 -31.71 5.44
C PRO A 41 5.41 -32.86 4.72
N GLY A 42 5.23 -34.11 5.16
CA GLY A 42 5.69 -35.26 4.36
C GLY A 42 5.16 -35.16 2.93
N VAL A 43 5.91 -35.66 1.95
CA VAL A 43 5.47 -35.68 0.54
C VAL A 43 4.08 -36.33 0.48
N GLY A 44 3.11 -35.67 -0.17
CA GLY A 44 1.70 -36.09 -0.17
C GLY A 44 1.46 -37.42 -0.91
N ASP A 45 0.19 -37.80 -1.06
CA ASP A 45 -0.26 -39.07 -1.66
C ASP A 45 0.31 -39.39 -3.06
N ASP A 46 0.85 -38.39 -3.76
CA ASP A 46 1.43 -38.51 -5.11
C ASP A 46 2.95 -38.30 -5.06
N ALA A 47 3.63 -38.96 -4.11
CA ALA A 47 5.09 -38.95 -3.96
C ALA A 47 5.84 -39.40 -5.22
N GLU A 48 5.19 -40.15 -6.12
CA GLU A 48 5.72 -40.47 -7.45
C GLU A 48 5.86 -39.23 -8.38
N ARG A 49 5.15 -38.13 -8.08
CA ARG A 49 5.14 -36.89 -8.88
C ARG A 49 5.83 -35.70 -8.19
N ASP A 50 6.45 -35.90 -7.04
CA ASP A 50 7.08 -34.83 -6.23
C ASP A 50 6.16 -33.62 -5.95
N GLN A 51 4.84 -33.88 -5.80
CA GLN A 51 3.83 -32.85 -5.58
C GLN A 51 3.24 -32.90 -4.18
N TYR A 52 3.14 -31.72 -3.54
CA TYR A 52 2.55 -31.59 -2.21
C TYR A 52 1.05 -31.40 -2.27
N ASP A 53 0.33 -32.03 -1.33
CA ASP A 53 -1.09 -31.81 -1.15
C ASP A 53 -1.37 -30.42 -0.54
N VAL A 54 -2.34 -29.69 -1.11
CA VAL A 54 -2.69 -28.35 -0.64
C VAL A 54 -3.29 -28.37 0.76
N THR A 55 -4.07 -29.39 1.08
CA THR A 55 -4.71 -29.53 2.40
C THR A 55 -3.64 -29.71 3.46
N ALA A 56 -2.66 -30.59 3.23
CA ALA A 56 -1.52 -30.78 4.12
C ALA A 56 -0.68 -29.50 4.29
N LEU A 57 -0.43 -28.76 3.20
CA LEU A 57 0.27 -27.48 3.27
C LEU A 57 -0.52 -26.43 4.06
N LEU A 58 -1.84 -26.40 3.91
CA LEU A 58 -2.70 -25.54 4.70
C LEU A 58 -2.67 -25.93 6.17
N GLU A 59 -2.68 -27.20 6.53
CA GLU A 59 -2.56 -27.65 7.93
C GLU A 59 -1.26 -27.15 8.58
N VAL A 60 -0.14 -27.26 7.86
CA VAL A 60 1.14 -26.71 8.33
C VAL A 60 1.10 -25.18 8.43
N ALA A 61 0.45 -24.49 7.49
CA ALA A 61 0.23 -23.05 7.59
C ALA A 61 -0.80 -22.68 8.67
N LEU A 62 -1.70 -23.60 9.04
CA LEU A 62 -2.83 -23.48 9.99
C LEU A 62 -2.39 -23.61 11.45
N ASP A 63 -1.26 -24.27 11.73
CA ASP A 63 -0.74 -24.50 13.09
C ASP A 63 -0.33 -23.19 13.82
N ASP A 64 -0.67 -22.03 13.26
CA ASP A 64 -0.59 -20.74 13.92
C ASP A 64 -1.95 -20.33 14.48
N THR A 65 -2.36 -20.99 15.56
CA THR A 65 -3.46 -20.50 16.43
C THR A 65 -3.01 -19.37 17.35
N GLU A 66 -1.69 -19.12 17.45
CA GLU A 66 -1.12 -18.07 18.31
C GLU A 66 -1.26 -16.68 17.69
N HIS A 67 -1.20 -16.57 16.36
CA HIS A 67 -1.44 -15.32 15.64
C HIS A 67 -2.87 -15.30 15.13
N ALA A 68 -3.77 -14.66 15.87
CA ALA A 68 -5.13 -14.33 15.43
C ALA A 68 -5.08 -13.36 14.24
N ALA A 69 -4.73 -13.88 13.06
CA ALA A 69 -4.69 -13.20 11.79
C ALA A 69 -5.98 -13.48 11.01
N GLU A 70 -6.52 -12.44 10.38
CA GLU A 70 -7.73 -12.55 9.56
C GLU A 70 -7.44 -13.23 8.23
N ALA A 71 -6.19 -13.13 7.75
CA ALA A 71 -5.71 -13.90 6.61
C ALA A 71 -4.28 -14.40 6.80
N VAL A 72 -4.02 -15.65 6.40
CA VAL A 72 -2.69 -16.26 6.39
C VAL A 72 -2.34 -16.76 4.99
N LEU A 73 -1.18 -16.36 4.48
CA LEU A 73 -0.63 -16.79 3.21
C LEU A 73 0.61 -17.67 3.42
N GLY A 74 0.47 -18.98 3.23
CA GLY A 74 1.60 -19.90 3.09
C GLY A 74 2.28 -19.71 1.73
N ILE A 75 3.58 -19.54 1.68
CA ILE A 75 4.34 -19.46 0.43
C ILE A 75 5.33 -20.62 0.36
N THR A 76 5.41 -21.30 -0.78
CA THR A 76 6.39 -22.39 -1.01
C THR A 76 6.99 -22.32 -2.40
N ASN A 77 8.19 -22.87 -2.58
CA ASN A 77 8.81 -23.11 -3.90
C ASN A 77 8.56 -24.54 -4.42
N ALA A 78 7.89 -25.40 -3.64
CA ALA A 78 7.59 -26.77 -4.02
C ALA A 78 6.43 -26.87 -5.01
N GLU A 79 6.38 -27.95 -5.81
CA GLU A 79 5.25 -28.22 -6.69
C GLU A 79 4.04 -28.70 -5.87
N VAL A 80 2.84 -28.33 -6.31
CA VAL A 80 1.59 -28.56 -5.57
C VAL A 80 0.59 -29.27 -6.47
N SER A 81 -0.06 -30.33 -5.96
CA SER A 81 -0.86 -31.30 -6.71
C SER A 81 -2.15 -30.73 -7.30
N SER A 82 -2.77 -29.75 -6.64
CA SER A 82 -3.89 -29.01 -7.22
C SER A 82 -3.38 -27.84 -8.05
N ARG A 83 -3.79 -27.77 -9.32
CA ARG A 83 -3.36 -26.69 -10.23
C ARG A 83 -3.72 -25.33 -9.64
N HIS A 84 -2.73 -24.59 -9.16
CA HIS A 84 -2.79 -23.16 -8.81
C HIS A 84 -3.96 -22.75 -7.88
N ARG A 85 -4.52 -23.69 -7.12
CA ARG A 85 -5.72 -23.44 -6.32
C ARG A 85 -5.38 -23.35 -4.84
N VAL A 86 -5.95 -22.31 -4.24
CA VAL A 86 -6.16 -22.20 -2.81
C VAL A 86 -7.41 -22.96 -2.43
N LEU A 87 -7.31 -23.77 -1.39
CA LEU A 87 -8.47 -24.19 -0.61
C LEU A 87 -8.65 -23.15 0.49
N VAL A 88 -9.75 -22.39 0.43
CA VAL A 88 -10.09 -21.40 1.46
C VAL A 88 -10.86 -22.14 2.56
N SER A 89 -10.34 -22.17 3.79
CA SER A 89 -11.22 -22.30 4.94
C SER A 89 -11.86 -20.92 5.15
N GLY A 90 -13.18 -20.85 4.99
CA GLY A 90 -13.95 -19.64 4.64
C GLY A 90 -13.82 -18.45 5.59
N SER A 91 -14.17 -17.26 5.07
CA SER A 91 -14.54 -16.12 5.89
C SER A 91 -15.66 -16.52 6.86
N GLY A 92 -15.43 -16.34 8.16
CA GLY A 92 -16.33 -16.79 9.22
C GLY A 92 -15.88 -18.06 9.94
N SER A 93 -14.76 -18.68 9.57
CA SER A 93 -14.04 -19.56 10.50
C SER A 93 -13.51 -18.72 11.67
N PRO A 94 -13.50 -19.24 12.91
CA PRO A 94 -12.84 -18.56 14.03
C PRO A 94 -11.33 -18.35 13.80
N ASP A 95 -10.73 -19.07 12.84
CA ASP A 95 -9.29 -19.15 12.61
C ASP A 95 -8.78 -18.29 11.44
N GLY A 96 -9.67 -17.47 10.84
CA GLY A 96 -9.37 -16.61 9.70
C GLY A 96 -9.32 -17.35 8.35
N GLY A 97 -9.19 -16.59 7.27
CA GLY A 97 -9.03 -17.14 5.92
C GLY A 97 -7.60 -17.61 5.68
N ARG A 98 -7.41 -18.79 5.08
CA ARG A 98 -6.06 -19.30 4.77
C ARG A 98 -5.88 -19.63 3.31
N ALA A 99 -4.64 -19.45 2.85
CA ALA A 99 -4.26 -19.63 1.47
C ALA A 99 -2.82 -20.11 1.32
N VAL A 100 -2.54 -20.84 0.24
CA VAL A 100 -1.20 -21.29 -0.15
C VAL A 100 -0.85 -20.79 -1.56
N LEU A 101 0.38 -20.32 -1.72
CA LEU A 101 0.98 -19.88 -2.97
C LEU A 101 2.24 -20.70 -3.26
N SER A 102 2.24 -21.45 -4.36
CA SER A 102 3.46 -22.06 -4.90
C SER A 102 4.09 -21.17 -5.97
N THR A 103 5.39 -20.87 -5.82
CA THR A 103 6.20 -20.11 -6.78
C THR A 103 6.94 -21.00 -7.79
N HIS A 104 6.82 -22.33 -7.66
CA HIS A 104 7.55 -23.33 -8.46
C HIS A 104 7.47 -23.08 -9.98
N ARG A 105 6.28 -22.72 -10.47
CA ARG A 105 6.00 -22.56 -11.91
C ARG A 105 6.22 -21.14 -12.43
N PHE A 106 6.72 -20.21 -11.62
CA PHE A 106 6.90 -18.81 -12.05
C PHE A 106 8.18 -18.56 -12.85
N GLY A 107 9.09 -19.54 -12.90
CA GLY A 107 10.38 -19.45 -13.59
C GLY A 107 11.34 -18.46 -12.93
N ASP A 108 12.50 -18.29 -13.57
CA ASP A 108 13.66 -17.60 -12.97
C ASP A 108 13.90 -16.19 -13.52
N SER A 109 13.04 -15.69 -14.41
CA SER A 109 13.14 -14.30 -14.87
C SER A 109 12.63 -13.35 -13.77
N ASP A 110 13.54 -12.66 -13.09
CA ASP A 110 13.26 -11.79 -11.93
C ASP A 110 12.03 -10.90 -12.10
N TYR A 111 11.92 -10.20 -13.25
CA TYR A 111 10.79 -9.30 -13.49
C TYR A 111 9.45 -10.07 -13.57
N LYS A 112 9.39 -11.15 -14.37
CA LYS A 112 8.15 -11.93 -14.54
C LYS A 112 7.79 -12.67 -13.26
N ARG A 113 8.79 -13.26 -12.58
CA ARG A 113 8.63 -13.95 -11.31
C ARG A 113 8.00 -13.02 -10.28
N ARG A 114 8.60 -11.85 -10.04
CA ARG A 114 8.04 -10.85 -9.12
C ARG A 114 6.62 -10.45 -9.49
N SER A 115 6.38 -10.17 -10.77
CA SER A 115 5.05 -9.80 -11.27
C SER A 115 3.98 -10.88 -11.00
N ARG A 116 4.34 -12.16 -11.11
CA ARG A 116 3.46 -13.30 -10.86
C ARG A 116 3.21 -13.51 -9.37
N ILE A 117 4.26 -13.37 -8.55
CA ILE A 117 4.16 -13.42 -7.08
C ILE A 117 3.21 -12.32 -6.60
N ARG A 118 3.40 -11.06 -7.04
CA ARG A 118 2.52 -9.94 -6.67
C ARG A 118 1.06 -10.27 -6.97
N ARG A 119 0.75 -10.65 -8.22
CA ARG A 119 -0.63 -10.99 -8.62
C ARG A 119 -1.24 -12.13 -7.81
N GLN A 120 -0.46 -13.18 -7.56
CA GLN A 120 -0.97 -14.36 -6.86
C GLN A 120 -1.11 -14.10 -5.36
N ALA A 121 -0.15 -13.43 -4.72
CA ALA A 121 -0.27 -13.01 -3.34
C ALA A 121 -1.54 -12.18 -3.12
N ILE A 122 -1.77 -11.18 -3.99
CA ILE A 122 -2.99 -10.37 -3.93
C ILE A 122 -4.23 -11.26 -4.11
N LYS A 123 -4.28 -12.08 -5.16
CA LYS A 123 -5.44 -12.97 -5.41
C LYS A 123 -5.76 -13.88 -4.23
N GLN A 124 -4.74 -14.53 -3.68
CA GLN A 124 -4.91 -15.51 -2.63
C GLN A 124 -5.32 -14.88 -1.29
N VAL A 125 -4.74 -13.73 -0.94
CA VAL A 125 -5.19 -12.97 0.23
C VAL A 125 -6.59 -12.38 -0.01
N GLY A 126 -6.91 -11.94 -1.22
CA GLY A 126 -8.26 -11.54 -1.58
C GLY A 126 -9.29 -12.63 -1.32
N HIS A 127 -8.99 -13.88 -1.72
CA HIS A 127 -9.83 -15.03 -1.41
C HIS A 127 -9.93 -15.30 0.10
N ALA A 128 -8.81 -15.23 0.83
CA ALA A 128 -8.81 -15.37 2.30
C ALA A 128 -9.64 -14.28 3.01
N LEU A 129 -9.70 -13.07 2.45
CA LEU A 129 -10.53 -11.96 2.93
C LEU A 129 -11.99 -12.05 2.45
N GLY A 130 -12.38 -13.12 1.75
CA GLY A 130 -13.76 -13.38 1.32
C GLY A 130 -14.12 -12.84 -0.06
N LEU A 131 -13.16 -12.40 -0.88
CA LEU A 131 -13.44 -12.01 -2.26
C LEU A 131 -13.61 -13.23 -3.17
N ASP A 132 -14.72 -13.25 -3.92
CA ASP A 132 -14.97 -14.24 -4.95
C ASP A 132 -14.24 -13.94 -6.27
N ARG A 133 -14.35 -14.90 -7.21
CA ARG A 133 -13.87 -14.76 -8.58
C ARG A 133 -14.50 -13.53 -9.26
N CYS A 134 -13.70 -12.82 -10.05
CA CYS A 134 -14.13 -11.65 -10.79
C CYS A 134 -13.98 -11.84 -12.31
N ASP A 135 -15.00 -11.45 -13.08
CA ASP A 135 -14.96 -11.49 -14.55
C ASP A 135 -14.50 -10.16 -15.18
N GLY A 136 -14.14 -9.18 -14.37
CA GLY A 136 -13.65 -7.87 -14.81
C GLY A 136 -12.15 -7.84 -15.15
N ASN A 137 -11.64 -6.62 -15.37
CA ASN A 137 -10.20 -6.36 -15.45
C ASN A 137 -9.63 -6.26 -14.02
N CYS A 138 -9.44 -7.41 -13.38
CA CYS A 138 -9.14 -7.52 -11.96
C CYS A 138 -8.17 -8.66 -11.71
N VAL A 139 -7.31 -8.51 -10.69
CA VAL A 139 -6.42 -9.58 -10.21
C VAL A 139 -7.20 -10.82 -9.73
N MET A 140 -8.45 -10.66 -9.26
CA MET A 140 -9.34 -11.75 -8.81
C MET A 140 -9.90 -12.62 -9.94
N ARG A 141 -9.44 -12.43 -11.18
CA ARG A 141 -9.88 -13.25 -12.31
C ARG A 141 -9.27 -14.64 -12.29
N SER A 142 -10.05 -15.64 -12.66
CA SER A 142 -9.54 -17.01 -12.76
C SER A 142 -8.42 -17.13 -13.78
N SER A 143 -7.33 -17.80 -13.41
CA SER A 143 -6.19 -18.08 -14.27
C SER A 143 -5.77 -19.53 -14.05
N SER A 144 -5.91 -20.36 -15.07
CA SER A 144 -5.53 -21.79 -15.03
C SER A 144 -4.08 -22.02 -15.41
N THR A 145 -3.45 -21.02 -16.03
CA THR A 145 -2.05 -21.05 -16.44
C THR A 145 -1.33 -19.77 -16.05
N VAL A 146 0.00 -19.84 -15.96
CA VAL A 146 0.85 -18.67 -15.72
C VAL A 146 0.76 -17.66 -16.87
N GLY A 147 0.57 -18.13 -18.11
CA GLY A 147 0.37 -17.24 -19.26
C GLY A 147 -0.95 -16.46 -19.21
N GLU A 148 -2.01 -17.03 -18.61
CA GLU A 148 -3.26 -16.30 -18.35
C GLU A 148 -3.11 -15.30 -17.21
N LEU A 149 -2.38 -15.67 -16.16
CA LEU A 149 -2.08 -14.77 -15.02
C LEU A 149 -1.41 -13.48 -15.50
N ASP A 150 -0.47 -13.57 -16.44
CA ASP A 150 0.27 -12.44 -16.98
C ASP A 150 -0.61 -11.44 -17.77
N ARG A 151 -1.83 -11.82 -18.18
CA ARG A 151 -2.74 -10.98 -18.98
C ARG A 151 -3.55 -9.97 -18.15
N TYR A 152 -3.66 -10.19 -16.85
CA TYR A 152 -4.49 -9.39 -15.96
C TYR A 152 -3.64 -8.48 -15.08
N PRO A 153 -4.20 -7.38 -14.56
CA PRO A 153 -3.45 -6.48 -13.71
C PRO A 153 -3.24 -7.08 -12.32
N ASP A 154 -2.33 -6.47 -11.59
CA ASP A 154 -1.99 -6.68 -10.19
C ASP A 154 -2.80 -5.77 -9.25
N ARG A 155 -4.05 -5.45 -9.62
CA ARG A 155 -4.93 -4.57 -8.83
C ARG A 155 -6.36 -5.10 -8.77
N LEU A 156 -7.06 -4.73 -7.71
CA LEU A 156 -8.50 -4.97 -7.58
C LEU A 156 -9.29 -3.99 -8.48
N CYS A 157 -10.40 -4.45 -9.05
CA CYS A 157 -11.38 -3.55 -9.64
C CYS A 157 -12.20 -2.87 -8.54
N ARG A 158 -12.93 -1.80 -8.88
CA ARG A 158 -13.76 -1.06 -7.93
C ARG A 158 -14.73 -1.97 -7.16
N THR A 159 -15.36 -2.92 -7.83
CA THR A 159 -16.32 -3.85 -7.23
C THR A 159 -15.67 -4.77 -6.19
N CYS A 160 -14.50 -5.35 -6.50
CA CYS A 160 -13.77 -6.18 -5.55
C CYS A 160 -13.23 -5.34 -4.38
N HIS A 161 -12.75 -4.13 -4.64
CA HIS A 161 -12.28 -3.23 -3.59
C HIS A 161 -13.41 -2.85 -2.63
N SER A 162 -14.62 -2.55 -3.12
CA SER A 162 -15.76 -2.23 -2.27
C SER A 162 -16.34 -3.43 -1.50
N ALA A 163 -15.94 -4.66 -1.86
CA ALA A 163 -16.38 -5.88 -1.20
C ALA A 163 -15.41 -6.34 -0.10
N LEU A 164 -14.31 -5.61 0.12
CA LEU A 164 -13.39 -5.89 1.22
C LEU A 164 -14.06 -5.61 2.59
N PRO A 165 -13.56 -6.26 3.66
CA PRO A 165 -13.91 -5.90 5.03
C PRO A 165 -13.82 -4.38 5.28
N ARG A 166 -14.75 -3.82 6.07
CA ARG A 166 -14.86 -2.36 6.29
C ARG A 166 -13.59 -1.74 6.88
N GLU A 167 -12.86 -2.52 7.66
CA GLU A 167 -11.57 -2.16 8.25
C GLU A 167 -10.51 -1.86 7.19
N LEU A 168 -10.64 -2.46 6.00
CA LEU A 168 -9.75 -2.27 4.86
C LEU A 168 -10.27 -1.24 3.85
N THR A 169 -11.59 -1.01 3.77
CA THR A 169 -12.15 0.01 2.85
C THR A 169 -12.09 1.43 3.40
N GLY A 170 -11.72 1.60 4.68
CA GLY A 170 -11.68 2.92 5.34
C GLY A 170 -13.07 3.41 5.76
N ASP A 171 -14.10 2.56 5.66
CA ASP A 171 -15.46 2.85 6.09
C ASP A 171 -15.65 2.49 7.57
N SER A 172 -14.88 3.13 8.46
CA SER A 172 -15.25 3.13 9.87
C SER A 172 -16.61 3.82 10.01
N GLU A 173 -17.60 3.13 10.59
CA GLU A 173 -18.85 3.77 11.02
C GLU A 173 -18.53 5.05 11.81
N PRO A 174 -19.34 6.12 11.69
CA PRO A 174 -19.15 7.29 12.52
C PRO A 174 -19.47 6.89 13.95
N VAL A 175 -18.45 6.46 14.70
CA VAL A 175 -18.51 6.40 16.16
C VAL A 175 -18.86 7.81 16.59
N GLY A 176 -20.01 7.92 17.25
CA GLY A 176 -20.72 9.18 17.48
C GLY A 176 -19.80 10.33 17.88
N GLY A 177 -19.96 11.44 17.15
CA GLY A 177 -19.74 12.77 17.69
C GLY A 177 -18.35 13.08 18.21
N LEU A 178 -17.31 12.91 17.39
CA LEU A 178 -16.16 13.82 17.41
C LEU A 178 -15.85 14.19 15.96
N SER A 179 -16.02 15.48 15.66
CA SER A 179 -15.69 16.09 14.38
C SER A 179 -14.31 15.64 13.90
N SER A 180 -14.27 15.10 12.68
CA SER A 180 -13.04 14.86 11.91
C SER A 180 -12.05 16.03 12.09
N PRO A 181 -10.75 15.79 12.33
CA PRO A 181 -9.79 16.88 12.39
C PRO A 181 -9.82 17.60 11.04
N SER A 182 -10.38 18.80 11.04
CA SER A 182 -10.40 19.66 9.88
C SER A 182 -8.97 19.82 9.37
N THR A 183 -8.77 19.59 8.07
CA THR A 183 -7.53 19.98 7.40
C THR A 183 -7.20 21.40 7.81
N PRO A 184 -6.02 21.67 8.41
CA PRO A 184 -5.69 23.00 8.89
C PRO A 184 -5.77 23.97 7.73
N THR A 185 -6.46 25.08 7.96
CA THR A 185 -6.49 26.17 6.98
C THR A 185 -5.07 26.62 6.68
N PHE A 186 -4.84 27.20 5.51
CA PHE A 186 -3.52 27.74 5.16
C PHE A 186 -2.97 28.72 6.21
N ALA A 187 -3.86 29.41 6.94
CA ALA A 187 -3.50 30.30 8.05
C ALA A 187 -2.98 29.55 9.29
N GLU A 188 -3.54 28.38 9.61
CA GLU A 188 -3.11 27.53 10.73
C GLU A 188 -1.82 26.80 10.41
N TRP A 189 -1.69 26.29 9.18
CA TRP A 189 -0.44 25.71 8.69
C TRP A 189 0.71 26.73 8.75
N ARG A 190 0.47 27.97 8.29
CA ARG A 190 1.47 29.05 8.33
C ARG A 190 1.88 29.42 9.77
N ARG A 191 0.95 29.39 10.72
CA ARG A 191 1.24 29.58 12.15
C ARG A 191 2.13 28.45 12.68
N GLY A 192 1.81 27.20 12.37
CA GLY A 192 2.62 26.04 12.74
C GLY A 192 4.06 26.12 12.20
N VAL A 193 4.23 26.49 10.92
CA VAL A 193 5.57 26.71 10.34
C VAL A 193 6.31 27.84 11.05
N ARG A 194 5.62 28.93 11.38
CA ARG A 194 6.25 30.05 12.10
C ARG A 194 6.73 29.61 13.48
N ASP A 195 5.91 28.89 14.23
CA ASP A 195 6.19 28.60 15.63
C ASP A 195 7.16 27.41 15.80
N VAL A 196 7.17 26.45 14.86
CA VAL A 196 8.05 25.26 14.90
C VAL A 196 9.37 25.46 14.15
N VAL A 197 9.37 26.24 13.07
CA VAL A 197 10.56 26.41 12.22
C VAL A 197 11.18 27.78 12.40
N LEU A 198 10.38 28.85 12.23
CA LEU A 198 10.94 30.22 12.22
C LEU A 198 11.28 30.75 13.61
N ALA A 199 10.47 30.46 14.63
CA ALA A 199 10.70 30.94 15.99
C ALA A 199 11.96 30.34 16.64
N PRO A 200 12.24 29.02 16.52
CA PRO A 200 13.50 28.45 17.00
C PRO A 200 14.71 28.98 16.23
N LEU A 201 14.60 29.18 14.91
CA LEU A 201 15.65 29.80 14.12
C LEU A 201 15.90 31.25 14.56
N LEU A 202 14.86 32.05 14.79
CA LEU A 202 15.00 33.41 15.30
C LEU A 202 15.55 33.44 16.73
N TRP A 203 15.29 32.42 17.56
CA TRP A 203 15.89 32.29 18.89
C TRP A 203 17.38 31.94 18.79
N VAL A 204 17.76 30.95 17.97
CA VAL A 204 19.16 30.55 17.77
C VAL A 204 20.00 31.68 17.13
N TYR A 205 19.45 32.35 16.11
CA TYR A 205 20.15 33.44 15.41
C TYR A 205 20.01 34.81 16.10
N GLY A 206 18.94 35.02 16.87
CA GLY A 206 18.72 36.23 17.67
C GLY A 206 19.48 36.23 18.99
N ALA A 207 19.67 35.06 19.63
CA ALA A 207 20.49 34.91 20.84
C ALA A 207 21.96 35.24 20.58
N ARG A 208 22.46 35.05 19.34
CA ARG A 208 23.79 35.50 18.92
C ARG A 208 23.97 37.03 18.96
N ARG A 209 22.90 37.81 19.04
CA ARG A 209 22.95 39.29 19.07
C ARG A 209 22.92 39.88 20.49
N TRP A 210 22.72 39.07 21.54
CA TRP A 210 22.51 39.55 22.92
C TRP A 210 23.26 38.74 23.99
N LEU A 211 24.53 38.41 23.75
CA LEU A 211 25.46 38.03 24.82
C LEU A 211 26.42 39.18 25.09
N PRO A 212 26.26 39.95 26.18
CA PRO A 212 27.26 40.90 26.65
C PRO A 212 28.12 40.23 27.73
N PHE A 213 29.30 39.75 27.39
CA PHE A 213 30.43 39.57 28.33
C PHE A 213 31.71 39.65 27.49
N ALA A 214 32.39 40.78 27.42
CA ALA A 214 33.22 41.35 28.49
C ALA A 214 34.29 40.36 28.98
N GLY A 215 35.49 40.49 28.41
CA GLY A 215 36.74 40.26 29.11
C GLY A 215 37.31 38.83 29.09
N ARG A 216 38.02 38.48 28.02
CA ARG A 216 39.35 37.83 28.14
C ARG A 216 40.22 38.25 26.95
N ARG A 217 41.46 38.62 27.28
CA ARG A 217 42.53 39.00 26.34
C ARG A 217 42.79 37.85 25.35
N LEU A 218 43.04 38.24 24.11
CA LEU A 218 43.65 37.41 23.08
C LEU A 218 45.07 37.03 23.55
N ASP A 219 45.33 35.73 23.67
CA ASP A 219 46.65 35.18 23.41
C ASP A 219 46.55 34.30 22.18
N SER A 220 47.56 34.43 21.33
CA SER A 220 47.71 33.84 20.01
C SER A 220 47.95 32.33 20.07
N ASP A 221 47.62 31.70 18.94
CA ASP A 221 48.01 30.37 18.49
C ASP A 221 47.08 29.18 18.81
N SER A 222 46.62 28.57 17.70
CA SER A 222 45.92 27.29 17.57
C SER A 222 44.44 27.21 17.98
N ALA A 223 43.55 27.76 17.14
CA ALA A 223 42.14 27.34 17.10
C ALA A 223 41.92 26.38 15.92
N SER A 224 41.98 25.07 16.19
CA SER A 224 41.47 24.04 15.29
C SER A 224 39.96 24.15 15.22
N VAL A 225 39.43 24.58 14.06
CA VAL A 225 38.00 24.49 13.73
C VAL A 225 37.59 23.02 13.79
N THR A 226 36.54 22.70 14.53
CA THR A 226 36.14 21.30 14.73
C THR A 226 35.34 20.79 13.52
N PRO A 227 35.40 19.49 13.16
CA PRO A 227 34.73 18.92 11.98
C PRO A 227 33.21 19.17 11.92
N VAL A 228 32.58 19.39 13.09
CA VAL A 228 31.15 19.65 13.22
C VAL A 228 30.77 21.02 12.64
N GLU A 229 31.64 22.02 12.76
CA GLU A 229 31.38 23.37 12.25
C GLU A 229 31.43 23.41 10.72
N TRP A 230 32.29 22.58 10.09
CA TRP A 230 32.29 22.35 8.65
C TRP A 230 31.03 21.61 8.19
N ALA A 231 30.60 20.58 8.91
CA ALA A 231 29.40 19.83 8.55
C ALA A 231 28.14 20.73 8.54
N VAL A 232 28.00 21.61 9.53
CA VAL A 232 26.87 22.56 9.60
C VAL A 232 26.92 23.58 8.47
N ALA A 233 28.10 24.10 8.12
CA ALA A 233 28.26 25.03 7.01
C ALA A 233 27.95 24.38 5.65
N VAL A 234 28.42 23.15 5.43
CA VAL A 234 28.19 22.40 4.19
C VAL A 234 26.72 22.01 4.03
N VAL A 235 26.06 21.54 5.09
CA VAL A 235 24.62 21.21 5.07
C VAL A 235 23.78 22.46 4.79
N GLY A 236 24.13 23.61 5.36
CA GLY A 236 23.47 24.88 5.07
C GLY A 236 23.61 25.33 3.60
N LEU A 237 24.78 25.08 2.99
CA LEU A 237 25.05 25.40 1.58
C LEU A 237 24.40 24.43 0.60
N LEU A 238 24.17 23.16 1.00
CA LEU A 238 23.50 22.15 0.18
C LEU A 238 21.97 22.26 0.20
N LEU A 239 21.37 22.74 1.30
CA LEU A 239 19.92 22.84 1.44
C LEU A 239 19.31 24.12 0.83
N THR A 240 20.13 25.16 0.65
CA THR A 240 19.71 26.43 0.04
C THR A 240 19.23 26.33 -1.43
N PRO A 241 19.90 25.58 -2.33
CA PRO A 241 19.38 25.39 -3.70
C PRO A 241 18.13 24.51 -3.77
N LEU A 242 17.95 23.55 -2.85
CA LEU A 242 16.77 22.68 -2.77
C LEU A 242 15.50 23.49 -2.46
N PHE A 243 15.62 24.51 -1.61
CA PHE A 243 14.54 25.42 -1.23
C PHE A 243 14.10 26.31 -2.40
N TRP A 244 15.04 26.70 -3.27
CA TRP A 244 14.75 27.48 -4.48
C TRP A 244 14.07 26.64 -5.57
N LEU A 245 14.46 25.38 -5.73
CA LEU A 245 13.86 24.45 -6.69
C LEU A 245 12.41 24.06 -6.30
N LEU A 246 12.15 23.80 -5.02
CA LEU A 246 10.79 23.53 -4.52
C LEU A 246 9.85 24.74 -4.66
N GLY A 247 10.37 25.97 -4.52
CA GLY A 247 9.59 27.19 -4.71
C GLY A 247 9.23 27.52 -6.18
N ALA A 248 9.97 26.96 -7.14
CA ALA A 248 9.74 27.17 -8.57
C ALA A 248 8.67 26.23 -9.16
N VAL A 249 8.56 24.99 -8.64
CA VAL A 249 7.58 23.99 -9.12
C VAL A 249 6.14 24.35 -8.74
N ILE A 250 5.92 25.16 -7.71
CA ILE A 250 4.58 25.55 -7.22
C ILE A 250 3.98 26.72 -8.06
N ARG A 251 4.71 27.28 -9.04
CA ARG A 251 4.30 28.46 -9.81
C ARG A 251 3.93 28.21 -11.28
N THR A 252 3.52 27.01 -11.66
CA THR A 252 2.82 26.83 -12.94
C THR A 252 1.32 27.05 -12.78
N PRO A 253 0.72 28.13 -13.32
CA PRO A 253 -0.73 28.29 -13.33
C PRO A 253 -1.39 27.23 -14.23
N PRO A 254 -2.62 26.77 -13.95
CA PRO A 254 -3.36 25.89 -14.84
C PRO A 254 -3.69 26.58 -16.17
N SER A 255 -3.58 25.83 -17.27
CA SER A 255 -3.97 26.23 -18.63
C SER A 255 -5.47 26.62 -18.72
N PRO A 256 -5.85 27.68 -19.46
CA PRO A 256 -7.26 28.05 -19.62
C PRO A 256 -7.92 27.35 -20.82
N GLY A 257 -9.07 26.73 -20.58
CA GLY A 257 -10.20 26.71 -21.52
C GLY A 257 -10.57 25.35 -22.14
N ASP A 258 -11.63 24.73 -21.60
CA ASP A 258 -12.49 23.77 -22.31
C ASP A 258 -13.85 24.47 -22.57
N PRO A 259 -14.27 24.72 -23.82
CA PRO A 259 -15.48 25.48 -24.11
C PRO A 259 -16.68 24.54 -24.26
N ASN A 260 -17.27 24.09 -23.15
CA ASN A 260 -18.66 23.61 -23.16
C ASN A 260 -19.26 23.51 -21.75
N SER A 261 -19.63 24.65 -21.19
CA SER A 261 -20.62 24.70 -20.11
C SER A 261 -21.37 26.02 -20.12
N THR A 262 -22.28 26.19 -21.08
CA THR A 262 -23.31 27.22 -21.03
C THR A 262 -24.55 26.66 -20.34
N SER A 263 -24.65 26.88 -19.04
CA SER A 263 -25.93 26.93 -18.34
C SER A 263 -26.32 28.39 -18.16
N ARG A 264 -27.31 28.87 -18.91
CA ARG A 264 -28.04 30.07 -18.54
C ARG A 264 -29.52 29.91 -18.88
N SER A 265 -30.30 29.89 -17.82
CA SER A 265 -31.75 30.05 -17.73
C SER A 265 -32.22 31.41 -18.25
N GLY A 266 -33.41 31.45 -18.84
CA GLY A 266 -34.18 32.69 -19.05
C GLY A 266 -35.32 32.54 -20.05
N ASP A 267 -36.52 32.40 -19.52
CA ASP A 267 -37.86 32.42 -20.14
C ASP A 267 -38.02 33.26 -21.41
N GLU A 268 -38.71 32.71 -22.41
CA GLU A 268 -39.71 33.49 -23.15
C GLU A 268 -40.83 32.60 -23.74
N ARG A 269 -42.04 33.10 -23.52
CA ARG A 269 -43.37 32.57 -23.85
C ARG A 269 -43.56 32.52 -25.37
N THR A 270 -44.21 31.48 -25.92
CA THR A 270 -45.38 31.61 -26.83
C THR A 270 -45.89 30.26 -27.39
N SER A 271 -47.20 30.07 -27.23
CA SER A 271 -48.18 29.36 -28.09
C SER A 271 -47.94 27.93 -28.60
N SER A 272 -48.81 27.03 -28.10
CA SER A 272 -49.26 25.76 -28.72
C SER A 272 -49.89 25.95 -30.12
N PRO A 273 -50.04 24.88 -30.94
CA PRO A 273 -51.21 23.99 -30.75
C PRO A 273 -50.98 22.47 -30.94
N ARG A 274 -51.91 21.71 -30.33
CA ARG A 274 -52.44 20.35 -30.64
C ARG A 274 -51.96 19.72 -31.95
N TRP A 275 -51.74 18.40 -32.04
CA TRP A 275 -52.79 17.38 -32.25
C TRP A 275 -52.41 15.95 -31.79
N ARG A 276 -53.47 15.18 -31.55
CA ARG A 276 -53.60 13.88 -30.88
C ARG A 276 -53.44 12.66 -31.83
N LYS A 277 -53.03 11.53 -31.21
CA LYS A 277 -53.45 10.11 -31.46
C LYS A 277 -52.93 9.48 -32.79
N ARG A 278 -52.67 8.17 -32.91
CA ARG A 278 -53.06 6.97 -32.15
C ARG A 278 -52.14 5.79 -32.57
N ALA A 279 -51.94 4.82 -31.68
CA ALA A 279 -51.49 3.46 -32.01
C ALA A 279 -52.60 2.69 -32.75
N PRO A 280 -52.26 1.54 -33.34
CA PRO A 280 -52.38 0.26 -32.64
C PRO A 280 -51.04 -0.42 -32.34
#